data_AF-R9IEZ1-F1
#
_entry.id   AF-R9IEZ1-F1
#
_cell.length_a   1.000
_cell.length_b   1.000
_cell.length_c   1.000
_cell.angle_alpha   90.00
_cell.angle_beta   90.00
_cell.angle_gamma   90.00
#
_symmetry.space_group_name_H-M   'P 1'
#
loop_
_entity.id
_entity.type
_entity.pdbx_description
1 polymer ?
#
loop_
_entity_poly.entity_id
_entity_poly.type
_entity_poly.pdbx_seq_one_letter_code
_entity_poly.pdbx_strand_id
1 'polypeptide(L)'
;MIIPLNELLVESINNKDIRNYLIQNFSEYADKKELKNMKGIKLLQTWLEHHTDNIDVSCEIAPLFVLYDLRLVSAHLYPDDDKEKKLSYCCERLGLSEKERNYRIIAEAIVQKLEKMYEKLANALIERRNQ
;
A
#
# COMPACT_ATOMS: atom_id res chain seq x y z
N MET A 1 -0.42 -17.38 -2.26
CA MET A 1 0.64 -16.45 -1.79
C MET A 1 0.12 -15.02 -1.66
N ILE A 2 -0.55 -14.48 -2.67
CA ILE A 2 -1.09 -13.10 -2.67
C ILE A 2 -2.12 -12.87 -1.54
N ILE A 3 -3.04 -13.82 -1.31
CA ILE A 3 -4.07 -13.70 -0.27
C ILE A 3 -3.45 -13.57 1.14
N PRO A 4 -2.56 -14.49 1.59
CA PRO A 4 -1.89 -14.34 2.89
C PRO A 4 -1.09 -13.03 3.04
N LEU A 5 -0.40 -12.57 2.00
CA LEU A 5 0.37 -11.32 2.04
C LEU A 5 -0.55 -10.10 2.16
N ASN A 6 -1.68 -10.08 1.47
CA ASN A 6 -2.62 -8.97 1.59
C ASN A 6 -3.24 -8.89 3.00
N GLU A 7 -3.65 -10.03 3.55
CA GLU A 7 -4.20 -10.08 4.90
C GLU A 7 -3.20 -9.52 5.91
N LEU A 8 -1.94 -9.91 5.77
CA LEU A 8 -0.86 -9.46 6.63
C LEU A 8 -0.50 -7.98 6.43
N LEU A 9 -0.34 -7.51 5.19
CA LEU A 9 0.27 -6.20 4.91
C LEU A 9 -0.73 -5.08 4.68
N VAL A 10 -1.99 -5.40 4.36
CA VAL A 10 -3.02 -4.43 4.02
C VAL A 10 -4.19 -4.46 5.02
N GLU A 11 -4.71 -5.65 5.31
CA GLU A 11 -5.90 -5.77 6.17
C GLU A 11 -5.58 -5.67 7.66
N SER A 12 -4.38 -6.09 8.07
CA SER A 12 -3.94 -6.02 9.46
C SER A 12 -3.54 -4.62 9.94
N ILE A 13 -3.55 -3.62 9.04
CA ILE A 13 -3.14 -2.24 9.37
C ILE A 13 -3.95 -1.74 10.57
N ASN A 14 -3.25 -1.31 11.62
CA ASN A 14 -3.85 -0.88 12.86
C ASN A 14 -4.47 0.53 12.74
N ASN A 15 -5.67 0.55 12.18
CA ASN A 15 -6.42 1.78 11.91
C ASN A 15 -6.73 2.61 13.15
N LYS A 16 -6.91 1.95 14.30
CA LYS A 16 -7.30 2.63 15.55
C LYS A 16 -6.12 3.42 16.09
N ASP A 17 -4.97 2.78 16.23
CA ASP A 17 -3.84 3.39 16.90
C ASP A 17 -3.14 4.43 16.02
N ILE A 18 -3.02 4.18 14.71
CA ILE A 18 -2.49 5.18 13.75
C ILE A 18 -3.33 6.47 13.82
N ARG A 19 -4.65 6.32 13.80
CA ARG A 19 -5.58 7.46 13.88
C ARG A 19 -5.45 8.23 15.19
N ASN A 20 -5.43 7.52 16.31
CA ASN A 20 -5.30 8.16 17.63
C ASN A 20 -3.98 8.92 17.72
N TYR A 21 -2.90 8.32 17.22
CA TYR A 21 -1.60 8.96 17.16
C TYR A 21 -1.64 10.25 16.32
N LEU A 22 -2.23 10.21 15.12
CA LEU A 22 -2.33 11.38 14.25
C LEU A 22 -3.10 12.54 14.90
N ILE A 23 -4.23 12.24 15.56
CA ILE A 23 -5.05 13.23 16.26
C ILE A 23 -4.30 13.85 17.45
N GLN A 24 -3.52 13.04 18.18
CA GLN A 24 -2.79 13.49 19.37
C GLN A 24 -1.55 14.34 19.04
N ASN A 25 -0.89 14.06 17.91
CA ASN A 25 0.41 14.66 17.59
C ASN A 25 0.35 15.77 16.53
N PHE A 26 -0.74 15.88 15.76
CA PHE A 26 -0.86 16.89 14.70
C PHE A 26 -2.19 17.66 14.82
N SER A 27 -2.08 18.95 15.15
CA SER A 27 -3.25 19.82 15.42
C SER A 27 -4.18 19.99 14.21
N GLU A 28 -3.65 19.87 12.99
CA GLU A 28 -4.44 19.90 11.75
C GLU A 28 -5.49 18.78 11.66
N TYR A 29 -5.38 17.75 12.50
CA TYR A 29 -6.28 16.59 12.53
C TYR A 29 -7.26 16.57 13.69
N ALA A 30 -7.14 17.49 14.66
CA ALA A 30 -7.95 17.49 15.88
C ALA A 30 -9.47 17.49 15.59
N ASP A 31 -9.90 18.27 14.58
CA ASP A 31 -11.32 18.44 14.23
C ASP A 31 -11.68 17.88 12.84
N LYS A 32 -10.73 17.27 12.14
CA LYS A 32 -10.96 16.82 10.75
C LYS A 32 -11.80 15.55 10.73
N LYS A 33 -13.07 15.71 10.32
CA LYS A 33 -13.93 14.61 9.85
C LYS A 33 -13.27 13.79 8.74
N GLU A 34 -12.37 14.40 7.97
CA GLU A 34 -11.64 13.77 6.88
C GLU A 34 -10.90 12.50 7.30
N LEU A 35 -10.22 12.54 8.45
CA LEU A 35 -9.56 11.36 9.02
C LEU A 35 -10.53 10.24 9.31
N LYS A 36 -11.77 10.53 9.78
CA LYS A 36 -12.80 9.51 10.11
C LYS A 36 -13.07 8.55 8.96
N ASN A 37 -12.89 9.02 7.72
CA ASN A 37 -13.15 8.23 6.53
C ASN A 37 -11.90 7.51 5.99
N MET A 38 -10.70 7.92 6.38
CA MET A 38 -9.44 7.28 5.97
C MET A 38 -9.23 5.96 6.70
N LYS A 39 -8.92 4.88 5.95
CA LYS A 39 -8.66 3.54 6.48
C LYS A 39 -7.58 2.82 5.66
N GLY A 40 -7.02 1.76 6.23
CA GLY A 40 -6.05 0.87 5.62
C GLY A 40 -4.83 1.62 5.12
N ILE A 41 -4.44 1.34 3.88
CA ILE A 41 -3.24 1.88 3.24
C ILE A 41 -3.25 3.41 3.23
N LYS A 42 -4.41 4.06 3.04
CA LYS A 42 -4.47 5.53 3.01
C LYS A 42 -4.18 6.16 4.36
N LEU A 43 -4.63 5.55 5.44
CA LEU A 43 -4.32 6.04 6.79
C LEU A 43 -2.83 5.84 7.12
N LEU A 44 -2.26 4.69 6.70
CA LEU A 44 -0.82 4.44 6.81
C LEU A 44 0.00 5.43 5.98
N GLN A 45 -0.43 5.75 4.75
CA GLN A 45 0.20 6.74 3.90
C GLN A 45 0.29 8.09 4.61
N THR A 46 -0.83 8.59 5.15
CA THR A 46 -0.85 9.86 5.89
C THR A 46 0.08 9.83 7.10
N TRP A 47 0.16 8.71 7.82
CA TRP A 47 1.12 8.58 8.89
C TRP A 47 2.56 8.65 8.38
N LEU A 48 2.91 7.95 7.30
CA LEU A 48 4.25 7.98 6.72
C LEU A 48 4.62 9.38 6.22
N GLU A 49 3.72 10.10 5.55
CA GLU A 49 3.94 11.48 5.09
C GLU A 49 4.34 12.43 6.23
N HIS A 50 3.84 12.19 7.44
CA HIS A 50 4.22 12.95 8.63
C HIS A 50 5.51 12.49 9.29
N HIS A 51 6.07 11.33 8.94
CA HIS A 51 7.21 10.71 9.64
C HIS A 51 8.38 10.37 8.71
N THR A 52 8.32 10.75 7.45
CA THR A 52 9.43 10.57 6.51
C THR A 52 9.67 11.87 5.78
N ASP A 53 10.93 12.27 5.71
CA ASP A 53 11.36 13.44 4.95
C ASP A 53 12.09 12.97 3.69
N ASN A 54 12.06 13.77 2.62
CA ASN A 54 12.78 13.53 1.36
C ASN A 54 12.37 12.30 0.53
N ILE A 55 11.19 11.71 0.78
CA ILE A 55 10.61 10.68 -0.09
C ILE A 55 9.20 11.05 -0.53
N ASP A 56 8.81 10.65 -1.74
CA ASP A 56 7.43 10.70 -2.18
C ASP A 56 6.70 9.45 -1.69
N VAL A 57 6.13 9.53 -0.49
CA VAL A 57 5.39 8.41 0.14
C VAL A 57 4.27 7.91 -0.76
N SER A 58 3.61 8.81 -1.52
CA SER A 58 2.49 8.44 -2.38
C SER A 58 2.93 7.50 -3.51
N CYS A 59 4.15 7.70 -4.02
CA CYS A 59 4.78 6.81 -4.98
C CYS A 59 5.32 5.54 -4.32
N GLU A 60 6.01 5.66 -3.18
CA GLU A 60 6.68 4.52 -2.56
C GLU A 60 5.70 3.49 -1.99
N ILE A 61 4.56 3.91 -1.43
CA ILE A 61 3.55 3.01 -0.86
C ILE A 61 2.67 2.31 -1.93
N ALA A 62 2.81 2.69 -3.20
CA ALA A 62 2.03 2.15 -4.32
C ALA A 62 1.95 0.61 -4.40
N PRO A 63 3.00 -0.17 -4.06
CA PRO A 63 2.93 -1.63 -4.09
C PRO A 63 1.84 -2.22 -3.20
N LEU A 64 1.51 -1.61 -2.06
CA LEU A 64 0.41 -2.11 -1.20
C LEU A 64 -0.95 -1.99 -1.90
N PHE A 65 -1.17 -0.94 -2.68
CA PHE A 65 -2.41 -0.80 -3.47
C PHE A 65 -2.49 -1.85 -4.58
N VAL A 66 -1.37 -2.15 -5.23
CA VAL A 66 -1.29 -3.22 -6.24
C VAL A 66 -1.54 -4.60 -5.60
N LEU A 67 -0.98 -4.85 -4.41
CA LEU A 67 -1.23 -6.10 -3.67
C LEU A 67 -2.71 -6.28 -3.33
N TYR A 68 -3.39 -5.20 -2.89
CA TYR A 68 -4.83 -5.20 -2.64
C TYR A 68 -5.63 -5.51 -3.90
N ASP A 69 -5.31 -4.84 -5.00
CA ASP A 69 -5.96 -5.06 -6.28
C ASP A 69 -5.78 -6.50 -6.80
N LEU A 70 -4.57 -7.05 -6.69
CA LEU A 70 -4.26 -8.43 -7.05
C LEU A 70 -5.03 -9.45 -6.20
N ARG A 71 -5.25 -9.17 -4.91
CA ARG A 71 -6.12 -10.02 -4.07
C ARG A 71 -7.53 -10.06 -4.64
N LEU A 72 -8.11 -8.91 -4.96
CA LEU A 72 -9.49 -8.85 -5.44
C LEU A 72 -9.67 -9.61 -6.76
N VAL A 73 -8.69 -9.50 -7.67
CA VAL A 73 -8.63 -10.31 -8.89
C VAL A 73 -8.56 -11.81 -8.56
N SER A 74 -7.67 -12.20 -7.64
CA SER A 74 -7.45 -13.61 -7.27
C SER A 74 -8.64 -14.26 -6.56
N ALA A 75 -9.38 -13.47 -5.77
CA ALA A 75 -10.55 -13.93 -5.02
C ALA A 75 -11.80 -14.11 -5.91
N HIS A 76 -11.68 -13.93 -7.23
CA HIS A 76 -12.79 -14.02 -8.19
C HIS A 76 -13.96 -13.07 -7.86
N LEU A 77 -13.69 -11.95 -7.17
CA LEU A 77 -14.72 -11.02 -6.68
C LEU A 77 -15.26 -10.05 -7.75
N TYR A 78 -14.75 -10.12 -8.97
CA TYR A 78 -15.18 -9.31 -10.10
C TYR A 78 -15.84 -10.17 -11.19
N PRO A 79 -16.66 -9.60 -12.09
CA PRO A 79 -16.94 -10.19 -13.39
C PRO A 79 -15.64 -10.36 -14.20
N ASP A 80 -15.58 -11.35 -15.09
CA ASP A 80 -14.32 -11.74 -15.76
C ASP A 80 -13.69 -10.62 -16.61
N ASP A 81 -14.50 -9.75 -17.25
CA ASP A 81 -14.00 -8.60 -18.01
C ASP A 81 -13.32 -7.54 -17.13
N ASP A 82 -13.79 -7.36 -15.89
CA ASP A 82 -13.22 -6.42 -14.93
C ASP A 82 -11.95 -6.98 -14.29
N LYS A 83 -11.86 -8.31 -14.13
CA LYS A 83 -10.63 -8.97 -13.66
C LYS A 83 -9.48 -8.76 -14.63
N GLU A 84 -9.72 -8.97 -15.93
CA GLU A 84 -8.68 -8.86 -16.94
C GLU A 84 -8.13 -7.44 -17.05
N LYS A 85 -9.02 -6.43 -17.05
CA LYS A 85 -8.59 -5.01 -17.02
C LYS A 85 -7.79 -4.70 -15.77
N LYS A 86 -8.26 -5.16 -14.60
CA LYS A 86 -7.60 -4.91 -13.32
C LYS A 86 -6.24 -5.60 -13.23
N LEU A 87 -6.12 -6.82 -13.77
CA LEU A 87 -4.87 -7.56 -13.84
C LEU A 87 -3.87 -6.89 -14.77
N SER A 88 -4.30 -6.43 -15.94
CA SER A 88 -3.46 -5.66 -16.86
C SER A 88 -2.90 -4.39 -16.20
N TYR A 89 -3.75 -3.64 -15.49
CA TYR A 89 -3.33 -2.47 -14.72
C TYR A 89 -2.31 -2.83 -13.62
N CYS A 90 -2.53 -3.93 -12.90
CA CYS A 90 -1.55 -4.40 -11.91
C CYS A 90 -0.21 -4.74 -12.57
N CYS A 91 -0.21 -5.40 -13.71
CA CYS A 91 1.01 -5.75 -14.44
C CYS A 91 1.78 -4.51 -14.89
N GLU A 92 1.10 -3.51 -15.46
CA GLU A 92 1.71 -2.23 -15.84
C GLU A 92 2.39 -1.55 -14.65
N ARG A 93 1.70 -1.47 -13.50
CA ARG A 93 2.22 -0.88 -12.26
C ARG A 93 3.40 -1.64 -11.68
N LEU A 94 3.50 -2.95 -11.94
CA LEU A 94 4.65 -3.78 -11.59
C LEU A 94 5.81 -3.63 -12.57
N GLY A 95 5.62 -2.96 -13.71
CA GLY A 95 6.61 -2.86 -14.79
C GLY A 95 6.67 -4.11 -15.67
N LEU A 96 5.58 -4.89 -15.71
CA LEU A 96 5.41 -6.07 -16.55
C LEU A 96 4.59 -5.75 -17.80
N SER A 97 4.56 -6.68 -18.75
CA SER A 97 3.62 -6.62 -19.87
C SER A 97 2.18 -6.66 -19.37
N GLU A 98 1.31 -5.78 -19.87
CA GLU A 98 -0.14 -5.80 -19.56
C GLU A 98 -0.79 -7.14 -19.87
N LYS A 99 -0.22 -7.92 -20.80
CA LYS A 99 -0.69 -9.25 -21.20
C LYS A 99 -0.07 -10.39 -20.38
N GLU A 100 0.72 -10.07 -19.35
CA GLU A 100 1.33 -11.09 -18.49
C GLU A 100 0.26 -11.84 -17.70
N ARG A 101 0.24 -13.17 -17.81
CA ARG A 101 -0.71 -14.05 -17.11
C ARG A 101 0.00 -15.16 -16.35
N ASN A 102 1.33 -15.15 -16.35
CA ASN A 102 2.14 -15.99 -15.50
C ASN A 102 2.11 -15.44 -14.07
N TYR A 103 1.20 -15.99 -13.26
CA TYR A 103 1.03 -15.61 -11.85
C TYR A 103 2.29 -15.77 -11.01
N ARG A 104 3.25 -16.62 -11.42
CA ARG A 104 4.55 -16.72 -10.75
C ARG A 104 5.38 -15.45 -10.99
N ILE A 105 5.48 -14.99 -12.23
CA ILE A 105 6.21 -13.75 -12.58
C ILE A 105 5.56 -12.55 -11.88
N ILE A 106 4.23 -12.49 -11.87
CA ILE A 106 3.48 -11.42 -11.18
C ILE A 106 3.75 -11.45 -9.67
N ALA A 107 3.75 -12.64 -9.05
CA ALA A 107 4.03 -12.80 -7.63
C ALA A 107 5.48 -12.41 -7.28
N GLU A 108 6.46 -12.81 -8.09
CA GLU A 108 7.87 -12.44 -7.91
C GLU A 108 8.05 -10.91 -8.04
N ALA A 109 7.40 -10.28 -9.02
CA ALA A 109 7.46 -8.84 -9.23
C ALA A 109 6.84 -8.04 -8.06
N ILE A 110 5.68 -8.44 -7.55
CA ILE A 110 5.06 -7.74 -6.40
C ILE A 110 5.92 -7.90 -5.13
N VAL A 111 6.50 -9.08 -4.89
CA VAL A 111 7.40 -9.29 -3.75
C VAL A 111 8.61 -8.37 -3.84
N GLN A 112 9.29 -8.31 -4.99
CA GLN A 112 10.44 -7.41 -5.18
C GLN A 112 10.09 -5.93 -4.99
N LYS A 113 8.89 -5.51 -5.42
CA LYS A 113 8.41 -4.13 -5.23
C LYS A 113 8.10 -3.85 -3.75
N LEU A 114 7.51 -4.82 -3.03
CA LEU A 114 7.25 -4.71 -1.60
C LEU A 114 8.56 -4.64 -0.79
N GLU A 115 9.55 -5.47 -1.11
CA GLU A 115 10.87 -5.44 -0.47
C GLU A 115 11.50 -4.05 -0.59
N LYS A 116 11.60 -3.52 -1.82
CA LYS A 116 12.15 -2.18 -2.08
C LYS A 116 11.37 -1.07 -1.38
N MET A 117 10.04 -1.17 -1.32
CA MET A 117 9.20 -0.23 -0.59
C MET A 117 9.55 -0.24 0.90
N TYR A 118 9.57 -1.41 1.54
CA TYR A 118 9.88 -1.51 2.97
C TYR A 118 11.29 -1.03 3.29
N GLU A 119 12.28 -1.35 2.46
CA GLU A 119 13.66 -0.85 2.61
C GLU A 119 13.70 0.69 2.59
N LYS A 120 13.08 1.31 1.59
CA LYS A 120 13.06 2.78 1.47
C LYS A 120 12.32 3.46 2.61
N LEU A 121 11.14 2.95 2.98
CA LEU A 121 10.35 3.51 4.08
C LEU A 121 11.10 3.35 5.41
N ALA A 122 11.73 2.19 5.66
CA ALA A 122 12.53 1.96 6.86
C ALA A 122 13.72 2.92 6.93
N ASN A 123 14.45 3.09 5.83
CA ASN A 123 15.57 4.04 5.78
C ASN A 123 15.11 5.47 6.06
N ALA A 124 14.04 5.93 5.43
CA ALA A 124 13.52 7.28 5.64
C ALA A 124 13.05 7.51 7.10
N LEU A 125 12.42 6.51 7.73
CA LEU A 125 12.03 6.57 9.13
C LEU A 125 13.25 6.61 10.08
N ILE A 126 14.31 5.86 9.77
CA ILE A 126 15.56 5.86 10.54
C ILE A 126 16.27 7.21 10.43
N GLU A 127 16.35 7.77 9.22
CA GLU A 127 16.99 9.07 8.98
C GLU A 127 16.32 10.17 9.79
N ARG A 128 14.97 10.23 9.80
CA ARG A 128 14.23 11.21 10.60
C ARG A 128 14.46 11.06 12.10
N ARG A 129 14.55 9.83 12.62
CA ARG A 129 14.81 9.58 14.05
C ARG A 129 16.16 10.12 14.51
N ASN A 130 17.14 10.19 13.61
CA ASN A 130 18.50 10.64 13.92
C ASN A 130 18.68 12.17 13.79
N GLN A 131 17.61 12.92 13.47
CA GLN A 131 17.56 14.38 13.43
C GLN A 131 16.96 14.93 14.73
#